data_AF-A0A9D5E9V3-F1
#
_entry.id   AF-A0A9D5E9V3-F1
#
_cell.length_a   1.000
_cell.length_b   1.000
_cell.length_c   1.000
_cell.angle_alpha   90.00
_cell.angle_beta   90.00
_cell.angle_gamma   90.00
#
_symmetry.space_group_name_H-M   'P 1'
#
loop_
_entity.id
_entity.type
_entity.pdbx_description
1 polymer ?
#
loop_
_entity_poly.entity_id
_entity_poly.type
_entity_poly.pdbx_seq_one_letter_code
_entity_poly.pdbx_strand_id
1 'polypeptide(L)'
;MAAATAWSASQAQPQGQPAGPLPRIPCTIASKADLSAQDRAAVTAHATAVGQALESRVPGRIEEARRAAMAGLRCDRVEVVYRLELSRAIEPALSISMAKSRDLDADGELLALNVLALAGAIATRETAAILQDSLKDERPAVRFAAFAGYAELLRAVAAHPTAIVRDDLAAHLSGLAEAIVAQTDPQQMEAGLVALASGTRARPASVPDLDVLSLGSLSRALRQIRDRLAQLGQPELGSAVLLRATSTAQAVIIERLGQPQIPALPEPLLRDLAALAGDALLASPDLLAAGASPGAVKDVVASAQSLIGLSARALGRSVQVKLDDQVERGADALRQAIGRELGTLGAGPFNLPPDRFVRASPG
;
A
#
# COMPACT_ATOMS: atom_id res chain seq x y z
N MET A 1 48.33 14.47 -38.86
CA MET A 1 49.37 14.03 -37.90
C MET A 1 49.63 15.22 -36.99
N ALA A 2 49.47 15.23 -35.67
CA ALA A 2 49.39 14.16 -34.68
C ALA A 2 48.49 14.61 -33.51
N ALA A 3 48.04 13.62 -32.75
CA ALA A 3 47.14 13.70 -31.61
C ALA A 3 47.77 14.37 -30.37
N ALA A 4 46.91 14.90 -29.48
CA ALA A 4 47.22 15.07 -28.07
C ALA A 4 45.90 15.02 -27.26
N THR A 5 45.46 13.80 -26.98
CA THR A 5 44.37 13.46 -26.07
C THR A 5 44.86 13.69 -24.64
N ALA A 6 44.46 14.79 -24.01
CA ALA A 6 44.69 15.03 -22.58
C ALA A 6 43.68 14.20 -21.78
N TRP A 7 44.05 12.95 -21.50
CA TRP A 7 43.37 12.08 -20.55
C TRP A 7 43.69 12.61 -19.16
N SER A 8 42.81 13.44 -18.59
CA SER A 8 42.93 13.85 -17.20
C SER A 8 42.65 12.63 -16.32
N ALA A 9 43.69 12.21 -15.60
CA ALA A 9 43.61 11.17 -14.60
C ALA A 9 42.54 11.54 -13.58
N SER A 10 41.41 10.83 -13.66
CA SER A 10 40.44 10.71 -12.59
C SER A 10 41.23 10.31 -11.34
N GLN A 11 41.29 11.22 -10.37
CA GLN A 11 41.87 10.93 -9.07
C GLN A 11 41.08 9.78 -8.48
N ALA A 12 41.67 8.59 -8.48
CA ALA A 12 41.18 7.45 -7.73
C ALA A 12 40.99 7.93 -6.30
N GLN A 13 39.73 8.08 -5.87
CA GLN A 13 39.41 8.34 -4.47
C GLN A 13 40.16 7.28 -3.66
N PRO A 14 40.87 7.69 -2.58
CA PRO A 14 41.58 6.74 -1.74
C PRO A 14 40.59 5.64 -1.35
N GLN A 15 40.95 4.39 -1.62
CA GLN A 15 40.22 3.22 -1.18
C GLN A 15 40.15 3.27 0.35
N GLY A 16 39.15 3.98 0.85
CA GLY A 16 38.95 4.23 2.26
C GLY A 16 38.76 2.88 2.93
N GLN A 17 39.47 2.67 4.04
CA GLN A 17 39.23 1.53 4.92
C GLN A 17 37.72 1.33 5.07
N PRO A 18 37.23 0.08 4.98
CA PRO A 18 35.81 -0.19 5.09
C PRO A 18 35.33 0.40 6.42
N ALA A 19 34.44 1.38 6.34
CA ALA A 19 33.84 1.97 7.52
C ALA A 19 33.26 0.82 8.35
N GLY A 20 33.58 0.80 9.64
CA GLY A 20 33.11 -0.24 10.55
C GLY A 20 31.57 -0.32 10.57
N PRO A 21 31.03 -1.44 11.10
CA PRO A 21 29.59 -1.64 11.17
C PRO A 21 28.92 -0.51 11.96
N LEU A 22 27.79 0.01 11.46
CA LEU A 22 27.00 1.03 12.14
C LEU A 22 26.49 0.51 13.49
N PRO A 23 26.52 1.34 14.55
CA PRO A 23 26.01 0.95 15.86
C PRO A 23 24.51 0.65 15.75
N ARG A 24 24.05 -0.39 16.46
CA ARG A 24 22.63 -0.79 16.50
C ARG A 24 22.02 -0.42 17.84
N ILE A 25 20.77 0.03 17.83
CA ILE A 25 20.01 0.22 19.07
C ILE A 25 19.57 -1.15 19.61
N PRO A 26 19.88 -1.48 20.87
CA PRO A 26 19.39 -2.70 21.50
C PRO A 26 17.87 -2.62 21.73
N CYS A 27 17.19 -3.76 21.62
CA CYS A 27 15.75 -3.83 21.87
C CYS A 27 15.35 -3.39 23.29
N THR A 28 16.26 -3.52 24.26
CA THR A 28 16.06 -3.02 25.62
C THR A 28 15.87 -1.51 25.71
N ILE A 29 16.30 -0.72 24.71
CA ILE A 29 16.01 0.71 24.61
C ILE A 29 14.70 0.92 23.84
N ALA A 30 14.54 0.25 22.70
CA ALA A 30 13.36 0.41 21.84
C ALA A 30 12.03 0.02 22.52
N SER A 31 12.07 -0.90 23.49
CA SER A 31 10.91 -1.37 24.24
C SER A 31 10.62 -0.59 25.54
N LYS A 32 11.37 0.49 25.85
CA LYS A 32 11.14 1.29 27.08
C LYS A 32 9.96 2.25 26.91
N ALA A 33 9.04 2.22 27.87
CA ALA A 33 7.92 3.15 27.92
C ALA A 33 8.36 4.61 28.13
N ASP A 34 9.53 4.82 28.76
CA ASP A 34 10.19 6.12 28.86
C ASP A 34 11.70 6.00 28.66
N LEU A 35 12.30 6.98 28.01
CA LEU A 35 13.72 7.03 27.69
C LEU A 35 14.45 7.98 28.64
N SER A 36 15.46 7.46 29.33
CA SER A 36 16.39 8.29 30.10
C SER A 36 17.18 9.23 29.19
N ALA A 37 17.82 10.26 29.75
CA ALA A 37 18.69 11.16 28.98
C ALA A 37 19.81 10.40 28.24
N GLN A 38 20.37 9.36 28.86
CA GLN A 38 21.37 8.50 28.23
C GLN A 38 20.78 7.68 27.07
N ASP A 39 19.58 7.13 27.25
CA ASP A 39 18.91 6.40 26.17
C ASP A 39 18.61 7.31 24.97
N ARG A 40 18.10 8.53 25.23
CA ARG A 40 17.84 9.52 24.16
C ARG A 40 19.12 9.89 23.44
N ALA A 41 20.20 10.17 24.16
CA ALA A 41 21.50 10.45 23.54
C ALA A 41 21.99 9.28 22.67
N ALA A 42 21.77 8.02 23.08
CA ALA A 42 22.09 6.85 22.29
C ALA A 42 21.23 6.75 21.02
N VAL A 43 19.92 6.99 21.12
CA VAL A 43 19.00 7.04 19.96
C VAL A 43 19.39 8.14 18.98
N THR A 44 19.68 9.34 19.47
CA THR A 44 20.14 10.47 18.65
C THR A 44 21.45 10.14 17.94
N ALA A 45 22.45 9.64 18.68
CA ALA A 45 23.75 9.28 18.09
C ALA A 45 23.62 8.20 17.01
N HIS A 46 22.77 7.19 17.24
CA HIS A 46 22.45 6.18 16.24
C HIS A 46 21.77 6.79 15.01
N ALA A 47 20.74 7.61 15.20
CA ALA A 47 20.03 8.29 14.12
C ALA A 47 20.96 9.17 13.27
N THR A 48 21.86 9.91 13.91
CA THR A 48 22.88 10.72 13.22
C THR A 48 23.83 9.85 12.41
N ALA A 49 24.31 8.73 12.95
CA ALA A 49 25.19 7.81 12.22
C ALA A 49 24.50 7.17 11.00
N VAL A 50 23.22 6.79 11.16
CA VAL A 50 22.39 6.31 10.04
C VAL A 50 22.21 7.39 8.99
N GLY A 51 21.85 8.62 9.39
CA GLY A 51 21.69 9.76 8.49
C GLY A 51 22.94 10.05 7.67
N GLN A 52 24.11 10.12 8.33
CA GLN A 52 25.40 10.30 7.66
C GLN A 52 25.70 9.16 6.66
N ALA A 53 25.36 7.92 7.00
CA ALA A 53 25.58 6.79 6.11
C ALA A 53 24.62 6.79 4.89
N LEU A 54 23.37 7.23 5.05
CA LEU A 54 22.45 7.47 3.93
C LEU A 54 23.00 8.58 3.01
N GLU A 55 23.48 9.68 3.60
CA GLU A 55 24.03 10.80 2.86
C GLU A 55 25.37 10.53 2.17
N SER A 56 26.07 9.43 2.54
CA SER A 56 27.35 9.05 1.95
C SER A 56 27.27 8.67 0.47
N ARG A 57 26.07 8.36 -0.04
CA ARG A 57 25.82 7.92 -1.43
C ARG A 57 26.56 6.65 -1.84
N VAL A 58 27.15 5.92 -0.90
CA VAL A 58 27.78 4.62 -1.16
C VAL A 58 26.71 3.53 -1.02
N PRO A 59 26.35 2.77 -2.07
CA PRO A 59 25.25 1.80 -2.04
C PRO A 59 25.29 0.85 -0.83
N GLY A 60 26.46 0.26 -0.54
CA GLY A 60 26.64 -0.64 0.60
C GLY A 60 26.41 0.04 1.96
N ARG A 61 26.73 1.34 2.07
CA ARG A 61 26.49 2.13 3.29
C ARG A 61 25.04 2.53 3.45
N ILE A 62 24.34 2.82 2.35
CA ILE A 62 22.89 3.09 2.37
C ILE A 62 22.12 1.85 2.86
N GLU A 63 22.44 0.67 2.32
CA GLU A 63 21.81 -0.59 2.75
C GLU A 63 22.13 -0.93 4.21
N GLU A 64 23.37 -0.68 4.63
CA GLU A 64 23.79 -0.86 6.01
C GLU A 64 23.05 0.09 6.95
N ALA A 65 22.91 1.37 6.57
CA ALA A 65 22.15 2.38 7.30
C ALA A 65 20.70 1.94 7.49
N ARG A 66 20.07 1.46 6.41
CA ARG A 66 18.72 0.89 6.48
C ARG A 66 18.66 -0.29 7.44
N ARG A 67 19.56 -1.27 7.32
CA ARG A 67 19.57 -2.44 8.21
C ARG A 67 19.78 -2.06 9.68
N ALA A 68 20.64 -1.09 9.95
CA ALA A 68 20.94 -0.62 11.30
C ALA A 68 19.72 0.06 11.94
N ALA A 69 19.05 0.97 11.22
CA ALA A 69 17.83 1.62 11.70
C ALA A 69 16.66 0.63 11.88
N MET A 70 16.50 -0.30 10.93
CA MET A 70 15.45 -1.32 11.02
C MET A 70 15.65 -2.29 12.19
N ALA A 71 16.87 -2.45 12.71
CA ALA A 71 17.14 -3.40 13.80
C ALA A 71 16.35 -3.06 15.07
N GLY A 72 16.27 -1.79 15.46
CA GLY A 72 15.48 -1.35 16.62
C GLY A 72 13.98 -1.35 16.36
N LEU A 73 13.57 -1.09 15.12
CA LEU A 73 12.15 -1.06 14.70
C LEU A 73 11.54 -2.45 14.50
N ARG A 74 12.37 -3.51 14.48
CA ARG A 74 11.96 -4.91 14.33
C ARG A 74 11.96 -5.70 15.65
N CYS A 75 12.16 -5.02 16.77
CA CYS A 75 12.03 -5.66 18.07
C CYS A 75 10.57 -6.08 18.32
N ASP A 76 10.36 -7.16 19.07
CA ASP A 76 9.01 -7.69 19.37
C ASP A 76 8.09 -6.64 20.01
N ARG A 77 8.69 -5.68 20.73
CA ARG A 77 8.00 -4.53 21.32
C ARG A 77 8.76 -3.25 20.98
N VAL A 78 8.09 -2.32 20.32
CA VAL A 78 8.60 -0.99 19.99
C VAL A 78 7.66 0.04 20.59
N GLU A 79 8.20 0.93 21.43
CA GLU A 79 7.42 1.95 22.14
C GLU A 79 7.30 3.25 21.35
N VAL A 80 6.21 3.98 21.59
CA VAL A 80 5.93 5.27 20.92
C VAL A 80 7.04 6.27 21.18
N VAL A 81 7.56 6.35 22.41
CA VAL A 81 8.61 7.31 22.80
C VAL A 81 9.90 7.07 22.01
N TYR A 82 10.26 5.81 21.76
CA TYR A 82 11.42 5.48 20.91
C TYR A 82 11.20 5.90 19.45
N ARG A 83 10.02 5.62 18.87
CA ARG A 83 9.71 6.04 17.49
C ARG A 83 9.77 7.55 17.33
N LEU A 84 9.23 8.30 18.29
CA LEU A 84 9.26 9.76 18.30
C LEU A 84 10.69 10.30 18.39
N GLU A 85 11.51 9.77 19.31
CA GLU A 85 12.90 10.21 19.47
C GLU A 85 13.73 9.89 18.22
N LEU A 86 13.58 8.67 17.67
CA LEU A 86 14.23 8.27 16.42
C LEU A 86 13.80 9.16 15.26
N SER A 87 12.49 9.37 15.08
CA SER A 87 11.92 10.22 14.02
C SER A 87 12.47 11.63 14.11
N ARG A 88 12.42 12.26 15.28
CA ARG A 88 12.95 13.62 15.49
C ARG A 88 14.42 13.74 15.10
N ALA A 89 15.24 12.74 15.42
CA ALA A 89 16.66 12.77 15.16
C ALA A 89 17.02 12.43 13.70
N ILE A 90 16.26 11.55 13.04
CA ILE A 90 16.59 11.06 11.70
C ILE A 90 15.87 11.82 10.57
N GLU A 91 14.70 12.40 10.82
CA GLU A 91 13.86 13.06 9.81
C GLU A 91 14.62 14.09 8.97
N PRO A 92 15.44 14.99 9.52
CA PRO A 92 16.17 15.97 8.71
C PRO A 92 17.07 15.29 7.67
N ALA A 93 17.73 14.19 8.05
CA ALA A 93 18.59 13.43 7.15
C ALA A 93 17.77 12.67 6.08
N LEU A 94 16.59 12.16 6.42
CA LEU A 94 15.69 11.54 5.45
C LEU A 94 15.20 12.57 4.42
N SER A 95 14.76 13.73 4.88
CA SER A 95 14.27 14.83 4.03
C SER A 95 15.37 15.36 3.11
N ILE A 96 16.58 15.59 3.63
CA ILE A 96 17.75 15.97 2.83
C ILE A 96 18.10 14.87 1.82
N SER A 97 18.07 13.60 2.21
CA SER A 97 18.37 12.48 1.31
C SER A 97 17.33 12.35 0.19
N MET A 98 16.04 12.55 0.48
CA MET A 98 14.99 12.58 -0.54
C MET A 98 15.17 13.74 -1.52
N ALA A 99 15.49 14.94 -1.04
CA ALA A 99 15.77 16.07 -1.91
C ALA A 99 16.98 15.78 -2.83
N LYS A 100 18.11 15.36 -2.24
CA LYS A 100 19.33 14.98 -2.97
C LYS A 100 19.12 13.84 -3.96
N SER A 101 18.17 12.94 -3.69
CA SER A 101 17.88 11.80 -4.57
C SER A 101 17.42 12.23 -5.97
N ARG A 102 16.87 13.44 -6.12
CA ARG A 102 16.33 13.94 -7.40
C ARG A 102 17.40 14.37 -8.38
N ASP A 103 18.56 14.78 -7.87
CA ASP A 103 19.68 15.28 -8.67
C ASP A 103 20.62 14.15 -9.15
N LEU A 104 20.27 12.90 -8.86
CA LEU A 104 21.10 11.74 -9.06
C LEU A 104 20.35 10.72 -9.93
N ASP A 105 21.07 10.06 -10.82
CA ASP A 105 20.53 9.01 -11.70
C ASP A 105 20.18 7.74 -10.88
N ALA A 106 20.68 6.56 -11.28
CA ALA A 106 20.36 5.30 -10.60
C ALA A 106 20.71 5.28 -9.10
N ASP A 107 21.78 5.96 -8.68
CA ASP A 107 22.17 6.07 -7.27
C ASP A 107 21.16 6.90 -6.46
N GLY A 108 20.50 7.87 -7.10
CA GLY A 108 19.44 8.66 -6.52
C GLY A 108 18.20 7.83 -6.20
N GLU A 109 17.79 6.98 -7.14
CA GLU A 109 16.65 6.08 -6.93
C GLU A 109 16.92 5.12 -5.77
N LEU A 110 18.11 4.50 -5.72
CA LEU A 110 18.46 3.61 -4.61
C LEU A 110 18.37 4.33 -3.25
N LEU A 111 18.85 5.57 -3.16
CA LEU A 111 18.74 6.38 -1.95
C LEU A 111 17.27 6.63 -1.58
N ALA A 112 16.45 7.05 -2.54
CA ALA A 112 15.02 7.30 -2.33
C ALA A 112 14.29 6.05 -1.84
N LEU A 113 14.53 4.90 -2.47
CA LEU A 113 13.94 3.61 -2.09
C LEU A 113 14.23 3.25 -0.63
N ASN A 114 15.48 3.42 -0.19
CA ASN A 114 15.87 3.11 1.19
C ASN A 114 15.28 4.10 2.19
N VAL A 115 15.19 5.39 1.85
CA VAL A 115 14.54 6.40 2.70
C VAL A 115 13.05 6.08 2.87
N LEU A 116 12.35 5.75 1.79
CA LEU A 116 10.91 5.44 1.84
C LEU A 116 10.62 4.16 2.64
N ALA A 117 11.48 3.15 2.54
CA ALA A 117 11.39 1.96 3.38
C ALA A 117 11.55 2.30 4.87
N LEU A 118 12.50 3.17 5.22
CA LEU A 118 12.69 3.63 6.60
C LEU A 118 11.54 4.49 7.10
N ALA A 119 11.04 5.40 6.27
CA ALA A 119 9.92 6.27 6.59
C ALA A 119 8.65 5.46 6.94
N GLY A 120 8.38 4.40 6.16
CA GLY A 120 7.32 3.45 6.46
C GLY A 120 7.51 2.75 7.81
N ALA A 121 8.70 2.22 8.07
CA ALA A 121 8.97 1.46 9.28
C ALA A 121 8.94 2.31 10.58
N ILE A 122 9.33 3.59 10.50
CA ILE A 122 9.30 4.52 11.63
C ILE A 122 7.84 4.84 12.03
N ALA A 123 6.95 4.99 11.05
CA ALA A 123 5.51 5.16 11.25
C ALA A 123 5.11 6.32 12.19
N THR A 124 5.72 7.48 12.00
CA THR A 124 5.29 8.75 12.60
C THR A 124 4.57 9.62 11.58
N ARG A 125 3.97 10.73 12.03
CA ARG A 125 3.31 11.69 11.14
C ARG A 125 4.30 12.29 10.14
N GLU A 126 5.49 12.65 10.62
CA GLU A 126 6.52 13.29 9.82
C GLU A 126 7.04 12.34 8.72
N THR A 127 7.28 11.07 9.06
CA THR A 127 7.72 10.10 8.04
C THR A 127 6.60 9.67 7.10
N ALA A 128 5.34 9.67 7.54
CA ALA A 128 4.19 9.47 6.67
C ALA A 128 4.03 10.60 5.64
N ALA A 129 4.37 11.85 6.00
CA ALA A 129 4.39 12.97 5.05
C ALA A 129 5.41 12.76 3.92
N ILE A 130 6.61 12.23 4.24
CA ILE A 130 7.62 11.87 3.22
C ILE A 130 7.06 10.86 2.21
N LEU A 131 6.34 9.83 2.69
CA LEU A 131 5.69 8.85 1.82
C LEU A 131 4.62 9.52 0.93
N GLN A 132 3.77 10.36 1.53
CA GLN A 132 2.68 11.04 0.85
C GLN A 132 3.17 11.97 -0.27
N ASP A 133 4.26 12.70 -0.03
CA ASP A 133 4.87 13.58 -1.04
C ASP A 133 5.52 12.78 -2.17
N SER A 134 6.10 11.62 -1.84
CA SER A 134 6.77 10.75 -2.81
C SER A 134 5.81 10.00 -3.74
N LEU A 135 4.52 9.92 -3.41
CA LEU A 135 3.48 9.46 -4.34
C LEU A 135 3.31 10.37 -5.56
N LYS A 136 3.81 11.61 -5.49
CA LYS A 136 3.80 12.60 -6.57
C LYS A 136 5.14 12.69 -7.33
N ASP A 137 6.12 11.88 -6.96
CA ASP A 137 7.43 11.88 -7.62
C ASP A 137 7.27 11.47 -9.10
N GLU A 138 7.99 12.10 -10.02
CA GLU A 138 7.89 11.81 -11.45
C GLU A 138 8.46 10.43 -11.79
N ARG A 139 9.38 9.91 -10.96
CA ARG A 139 10.03 8.61 -11.15
C ARG A 139 9.13 7.46 -10.73
N PRO A 140 8.76 6.55 -11.66
CA PRO A 140 7.91 5.39 -11.36
C PRO A 140 8.42 4.52 -10.19
N ALA A 141 9.74 4.28 -10.13
CA ALA A 141 10.35 3.47 -9.09
C ALA A 141 10.16 4.08 -7.69
N VAL A 142 10.22 5.41 -7.57
CA VAL A 142 10.04 6.12 -6.30
C VAL A 142 8.57 6.08 -5.86
N ARG A 143 7.61 6.24 -6.78
CA ARG A 143 6.18 6.07 -6.45
C ARG A 143 5.87 4.65 -6.01
N PHE A 144 6.41 3.64 -6.71
CA PHE A 144 6.29 2.24 -6.32
C PHE A 144 6.85 2.00 -4.91
N ALA A 145 8.03 2.54 -4.62
CA ALA A 145 8.65 2.46 -3.31
C ALA A 145 7.84 3.18 -2.22
N ALA A 146 7.17 4.29 -2.55
CA ALA A 146 6.28 4.98 -1.63
C ALA A 146 5.07 4.10 -1.26
N PHE A 147 4.46 3.40 -2.24
CA PHE A 147 3.42 2.40 -1.95
C PHE A 147 3.93 1.27 -1.05
N ALA A 148 5.13 0.74 -1.31
CA ALA A 148 5.74 -0.26 -0.43
C ALA A 148 6.01 0.28 0.98
N GLY A 149 6.45 1.54 1.10
CA GLY A 149 6.62 2.24 2.37
C GLY A 149 5.30 2.40 3.14
N TYR A 150 4.20 2.68 2.44
CA TYR A 150 2.85 2.68 3.05
C TYR A 150 2.43 1.30 3.57
N ALA A 151 2.78 0.23 2.85
CA ALA A 151 2.52 -1.13 3.33
C ALA A 151 3.27 -1.41 4.65
N GLU A 152 4.53 -0.97 4.76
CA GLU A 152 5.32 -1.06 6.00
C GLU A 152 4.76 -0.17 7.10
N LEU A 153 4.31 1.05 6.78
CA LEU A 153 3.65 1.94 7.75
C LEU A 153 2.43 1.28 8.37
N LEU A 154 1.54 0.73 7.53
CA LEU A 154 0.32 0.10 8.01
C LEU A 154 0.60 -1.17 8.83
N ARG A 155 1.66 -1.93 8.48
CA ARG A 155 2.15 -3.06 9.30
C ARG A 155 2.75 -2.60 10.63
N ALA A 156 3.42 -1.46 10.68
CA ALA A 156 3.98 -0.92 11.92
C ALA A 156 2.87 -0.43 12.87
N VAL A 157 1.86 0.30 12.34
CA VAL A 157 0.67 0.75 13.11
C VAL A 157 -0.14 -0.44 13.64
N ALA A 158 -0.20 -1.50 12.83
CA ALA A 158 -0.80 -2.76 13.19
C ALA A 158 -0.09 -3.45 14.36
N ALA A 159 1.22 -3.63 14.25
CA ALA A 159 2.00 -4.48 15.15
C ALA A 159 2.36 -3.81 16.47
N HIS A 160 2.50 -2.49 16.50
CA HIS A 160 3.06 -1.77 17.65
C HIS A 160 2.31 -0.48 17.95
N PRO A 161 2.39 0.01 19.20
CA PRO A 161 2.10 1.40 19.53
C PRO A 161 2.87 2.36 18.60
N THR A 162 2.17 3.25 17.91
CA THR A 162 2.73 4.25 17.00
C THR A 162 2.32 5.67 17.38
N ALA A 163 3.12 6.65 16.96
CA ALA A 163 2.84 8.06 17.21
C ALA A 163 1.83 8.68 16.23
N ILE A 164 1.56 8.02 15.10
CA ILE A 164 0.54 8.47 14.16
C ILE A 164 -0.85 8.26 14.76
N VAL A 165 -1.63 9.34 14.85
CA VAL A 165 -3.00 9.29 15.35
C VAL A 165 -3.98 8.93 14.24
N ARG A 166 -5.19 8.54 14.62
CA ARG A 166 -6.24 8.07 13.71
C ARG A 166 -6.53 9.04 12.57
N ASP A 167 -6.71 10.33 12.86
CA ASP A 167 -7.14 11.31 11.86
C ASP A 167 -6.03 11.61 10.83
N ASP A 168 -4.78 11.69 11.28
CA ASP A 168 -3.62 11.79 10.39
C ASP A 168 -3.54 10.56 9.47
N LEU A 169 -3.71 9.35 10.04
CA LEU A 169 -3.69 8.11 9.26
C LEU A 169 -4.84 8.06 8.25
N ALA A 170 -6.05 8.51 8.62
CA ALA A 170 -7.19 8.57 7.71
C ALA A 170 -6.92 9.53 6.53
N ALA A 171 -6.30 10.68 6.79
CA ALA A 171 -5.89 11.61 5.74
C ALA A 171 -4.87 10.98 4.78
N HIS A 172 -3.84 10.32 5.32
CA HIS A 172 -2.84 9.59 4.54
C HIS A 172 -3.43 8.44 3.72
N LEU A 173 -4.40 7.70 4.27
CA LEU A 173 -5.11 6.64 3.54
C LEU A 173 -6.00 7.19 2.42
N SER A 174 -6.57 8.39 2.59
CA SER A 174 -7.30 9.07 1.51
C SER A 174 -6.34 9.52 0.40
N GLY A 175 -5.23 10.15 0.76
CA GLY A 175 -4.19 10.56 -0.20
C GLY A 175 -3.57 9.37 -0.94
N LEU A 176 -3.41 8.23 -0.27
CA LEU A 176 -3.00 6.97 -0.89
C LEU A 176 -4.03 6.46 -1.91
N ALA A 177 -5.33 6.48 -1.57
CA ALA A 177 -6.39 6.08 -2.49
C ALA A 177 -6.43 6.98 -3.74
N GLU A 178 -6.31 8.30 -3.56
CA GLU A 178 -6.23 9.26 -4.67
C GLU A 178 -4.99 9.01 -5.54
N ALA A 179 -3.84 8.72 -4.94
CA ALA A 179 -2.61 8.42 -5.66
C ALA A 179 -2.70 7.13 -6.47
N ILE A 180 -3.35 6.08 -5.95
CA ILE A 180 -3.63 4.83 -6.71
C ILE A 180 -4.43 5.16 -7.96
N VAL A 181 -5.47 5.96 -7.80
CA VAL A 181 -6.35 6.35 -8.90
C VAL A 181 -5.58 7.16 -9.93
N ALA A 182 -4.67 8.05 -9.52
CA ALA A 182 -3.86 8.83 -10.45
C ALA A 182 -2.86 8.00 -11.28
N GLN A 183 -2.55 6.75 -10.89
CA GLN A 183 -1.59 5.93 -11.64
C GLN A 183 -2.12 5.55 -13.02
N THR A 184 -1.20 5.30 -13.95
CA THR A 184 -1.49 4.75 -15.28
C THR A 184 -0.86 3.37 -15.48
N ASP A 185 0.16 3.05 -14.68
CA ASP A 185 0.82 1.76 -14.65
C ASP A 185 0.06 0.79 -13.72
N PRO A 186 -0.47 -0.33 -14.25
CA PRO A 186 -1.17 -1.32 -13.43
C PRO A 186 -0.33 -1.92 -12.30
N GLN A 187 1.00 -2.03 -12.45
CA GLN A 187 1.87 -2.54 -11.38
C GLN A 187 1.93 -1.59 -10.19
N GLN A 188 1.94 -0.27 -10.45
CA GLN A 188 1.87 0.75 -9.41
C GLN A 188 0.49 0.76 -8.73
N MET A 189 -0.59 0.58 -9.50
CA MET A 189 -1.93 0.40 -8.92
C MET A 189 -1.97 -0.81 -7.99
N GLU A 190 -1.46 -1.96 -8.44
CA GLU A 190 -1.40 -3.18 -7.63
C GLU A 190 -0.59 -2.96 -6.34
N ALA A 191 0.57 -2.30 -6.43
CA ALA A 191 1.39 -1.98 -5.27
C ALA A 191 0.64 -1.13 -4.23
N GLY A 192 -0.10 -0.10 -4.68
CA GLY A 192 -0.91 0.72 -3.78
C GLY A 192 -2.09 -0.04 -3.18
N LEU A 193 -2.72 -0.95 -3.92
CA LEU A 193 -3.76 -1.84 -3.37
C LEU A 193 -3.17 -2.82 -2.34
N VAL A 194 -1.96 -3.35 -2.56
CA VAL A 194 -1.22 -4.16 -1.57
C VAL A 194 -0.90 -3.33 -0.32
N ALA A 195 -0.59 -2.05 -0.47
CA ALA A 195 -0.38 -1.15 0.65
C ALA A 195 -1.66 -1.04 1.49
N LEU A 196 -2.79 -0.66 0.89
CA LEU A 196 -4.09 -0.60 1.58
C LEU A 196 -4.48 -1.94 2.21
N ALA A 197 -4.28 -3.05 1.50
CA ALA A 197 -4.53 -4.39 2.00
C ALA A 197 -3.71 -4.74 3.26
N SER A 198 -2.50 -4.19 3.39
CA SER A 198 -1.64 -4.45 4.55
C SER A 198 -2.21 -3.89 5.85
N GLY A 199 -3.04 -2.84 5.79
CA GLY A 199 -3.77 -2.32 6.95
C GLY A 199 -4.99 -3.15 7.35
N THR A 200 -5.45 -4.08 6.50
CA THR A 200 -6.67 -4.85 6.75
C THR A 200 -6.46 -6.14 7.55
N ARG A 201 -5.25 -6.68 7.57
CA ARG A 201 -4.91 -8.00 8.16
C ARG A 201 -4.41 -7.91 9.61
N ALA A 202 -4.63 -6.77 10.24
CA ALA A 202 -4.00 -6.41 11.49
C ALA A 202 -5.01 -6.26 12.60
N ARG A 203 -4.70 -6.77 13.80
CA ARG A 203 -5.32 -6.28 15.04
C ARG A 203 -4.52 -5.07 15.50
N PRO A 204 -5.02 -3.84 15.29
CA PRO A 204 -4.20 -2.67 15.47
C PRO A 204 -3.92 -2.42 16.95
N ALA A 205 -2.65 -2.23 17.29
CA ALA A 205 -2.23 -1.82 18.63
C ALA A 205 -2.61 -0.36 18.96
N SER A 206 -2.69 0.51 17.94
CA SER A 206 -2.80 1.98 18.13
C SER A 206 -4.07 2.61 17.58
N VAL A 207 -4.60 2.09 16.47
CA VAL A 207 -5.75 2.68 15.74
C VAL A 207 -6.85 1.63 15.62
N PRO A 208 -7.80 1.55 16.58
CA PRO A 208 -8.74 0.42 16.70
C PRO A 208 -9.55 0.04 15.46
N ASP A 209 -9.76 1.00 14.54
CA ASP A 209 -10.54 0.86 13.31
C ASP A 209 -9.68 0.94 12.02
N LEU A 210 -8.38 0.63 12.12
CA LEU A 210 -7.44 0.65 10.98
C LEU A 210 -7.94 -0.14 9.77
N ASP A 211 -8.53 -1.31 10.00
CA ASP A 211 -9.02 -2.18 8.94
C ASP A 211 -10.25 -1.59 8.25
N VAL A 212 -11.16 -0.96 9.00
CA VAL A 212 -12.32 -0.23 8.48
C VAL A 212 -11.86 0.94 7.61
N LEU A 213 -10.88 1.73 8.08
CA LEU A 213 -10.30 2.83 7.30
C LEU A 213 -9.64 2.33 6.02
N SER A 214 -8.85 1.26 6.12
CA SER A 214 -8.12 0.66 4.99
C SER A 214 -9.07 0.07 3.94
N LEU A 215 -10.10 -0.66 4.38
CA LEU A 215 -11.13 -1.22 3.50
C LEU A 215 -11.98 -0.12 2.83
N GLY A 216 -12.34 0.92 3.58
CA GLY A 216 -13.07 2.06 3.03
C GLY A 216 -12.28 2.76 1.93
N SER A 217 -10.98 3.00 2.15
CA SER A 217 -10.09 3.56 1.13
C SER A 217 -9.88 2.61 -0.06
N LEU A 218 -9.77 1.30 0.19
CA LEU A 218 -9.67 0.29 -0.86
C LEU A 218 -10.90 0.29 -1.78
N SER A 219 -12.11 0.27 -1.21
CA SER A 219 -13.36 0.33 -1.98
C SER A 219 -13.48 1.62 -2.78
N ARG A 220 -13.08 2.77 -2.20
CA ARG A 220 -13.06 4.06 -2.93
C ARG A 220 -12.10 4.06 -4.12
N ALA A 221 -10.86 3.60 -3.92
CA ALA A 221 -9.86 3.56 -5.00
C ALA A 221 -10.32 2.68 -6.17
N LEU A 222 -10.85 1.49 -5.86
CA LEU A 222 -11.30 0.54 -6.87
C LEU A 222 -12.46 1.03 -7.70
N ARG A 223 -13.45 1.67 -7.05
CA ARG A 223 -14.59 2.30 -7.72
C ARG A 223 -14.13 3.27 -8.80
N GLN A 224 -13.08 4.04 -8.51
CA GLN A 224 -12.55 5.06 -9.42
C GLN A 224 -11.64 4.50 -10.52
N ILE A 225 -10.93 3.38 -10.28
CA ILE A 225 -10.10 2.76 -11.33
C ILE A 225 -10.86 1.79 -12.23
N ARG A 226 -12.01 1.24 -11.80
CA ARG A 226 -12.84 0.27 -12.53
C ARG A 226 -12.94 0.57 -14.03
N ASP A 227 -13.41 1.77 -14.37
CA ASP A 227 -13.69 2.16 -15.75
C ASP A 227 -12.42 2.34 -16.59
N ARG A 228 -11.27 2.54 -15.93
CA ARG A 228 -9.98 2.74 -16.56
C ARG A 228 -9.24 1.43 -16.82
N LEU A 229 -9.43 0.39 -16.00
CA LEU A 229 -8.64 -0.85 -16.09
C LEU A 229 -8.67 -1.49 -17.49
N ALA A 230 -9.83 -1.53 -18.14
CA ALA A 230 -9.95 -2.04 -19.51
C ALA A 230 -9.30 -1.12 -20.56
N GLN A 231 -9.24 0.19 -20.28
CA GLN A 231 -8.67 1.20 -21.19
C GLN A 231 -7.14 1.26 -21.15
N LEU A 232 -6.50 0.69 -20.11
CA LEU A 232 -5.04 0.69 -19.96
C LEU A 232 -4.31 -0.22 -20.97
N GLY A 233 -5.04 -0.99 -21.80
CA GLY A 233 -4.45 -1.91 -22.77
C GLY A 233 -3.71 -3.10 -22.14
N GLN A 234 -3.90 -3.33 -20.84
CA GLN A 234 -3.26 -4.39 -20.06
C GLN A 234 -4.32 -5.18 -19.28
N PRO A 235 -5.23 -5.88 -19.96
CA PRO A 235 -6.43 -6.47 -19.34
C PRO A 235 -6.10 -7.61 -18.37
N GLU A 236 -4.97 -8.30 -18.53
CA GLU A 236 -4.51 -9.31 -17.55
C GLU A 236 -4.12 -8.68 -16.22
N LEU A 237 -3.36 -7.58 -16.25
CA LEU A 237 -3.01 -6.85 -15.03
C LEU A 237 -4.24 -6.18 -14.42
N GLY A 238 -5.17 -5.69 -15.24
CA GLY A 238 -6.47 -5.22 -14.78
C GLY A 238 -7.26 -6.32 -14.04
N SER A 239 -7.25 -7.55 -14.56
CA SER A 239 -7.88 -8.70 -13.90
C SER A 239 -7.19 -9.03 -12.57
N ALA A 240 -5.85 -9.05 -12.54
CA ALA A 240 -5.07 -9.29 -11.32
C ALA A 240 -5.35 -8.24 -10.22
N VAL A 241 -5.46 -6.97 -10.61
CA VAL A 241 -5.83 -5.85 -9.73
C VAL A 241 -7.19 -6.07 -9.08
N LEU A 242 -8.22 -6.40 -9.87
CA LEU A 242 -9.58 -6.66 -9.34
C LEU A 242 -9.62 -7.92 -8.47
N LEU A 243 -8.96 -8.99 -8.89
CA LEU A 243 -8.89 -10.24 -8.14
C LEU A 243 -8.27 -10.03 -6.76
N ARG A 244 -7.11 -9.37 -6.71
CA ARG A 244 -6.40 -9.10 -5.46
C ARG A 244 -7.24 -8.27 -4.50
N ALA A 245 -7.93 -7.27 -5.03
CA ALA A 245 -8.70 -6.37 -4.20
C ALA A 245 -9.97 -7.01 -3.64
N THR A 246 -10.70 -7.76 -4.47
CA THR A 246 -11.87 -8.54 -4.03
C THR A 246 -11.47 -9.65 -3.04
N SER A 247 -10.38 -10.38 -3.31
CA SER A 247 -9.87 -11.42 -2.40
C SER A 247 -9.41 -10.85 -1.06
N THR A 248 -8.80 -9.66 -1.06
CA THR A 248 -8.43 -8.97 0.18
C THR A 248 -9.67 -8.63 1.01
N ALA A 249 -10.69 -8.04 0.40
CA ALA A 249 -11.95 -7.73 1.07
C ALA A 249 -12.63 -8.98 1.64
N GLN A 250 -12.66 -10.08 0.88
CA GLN A 250 -13.19 -11.36 1.37
C GLN A 250 -12.46 -11.87 2.61
N ALA A 251 -11.13 -11.87 2.58
CA ALA A 251 -10.32 -12.39 3.68
C ALA A 251 -10.66 -11.69 5.00
N VAL A 252 -10.88 -10.37 4.95
CA VAL A 252 -11.28 -9.59 6.13
C VAL A 252 -12.67 -9.97 6.62
N ILE A 253 -13.66 -10.11 5.72
CA ILE A 253 -15.00 -10.53 6.13
C ILE A 253 -14.96 -11.94 6.72
N ILE A 254 -14.25 -12.87 6.09
CA ILE A 254 -14.09 -14.26 6.58
C ILE A 254 -13.47 -14.27 7.97
N GLU A 255 -12.40 -13.51 8.17
CA GLU A 255 -11.74 -13.40 9.47
C GLU A 255 -12.69 -12.86 10.55
N ARG A 256 -13.42 -11.77 10.24
CA ARG A 256 -14.40 -11.14 11.15
C ARG A 256 -15.56 -12.09 11.46
N LEU A 257 -16.09 -12.80 10.47
CA LEU A 257 -17.17 -13.78 10.67
C LEU A 257 -16.71 -15.01 11.48
N GLY A 258 -15.43 -15.39 11.37
CA GLY A 258 -14.84 -16.50 12.12
C GLY A 258 -14.44 -16.16 13.55
N GLN A 259 -14.46 -14.88 13.94
CA GLN A 259 -13.96 -14.41 15.23
C GLN A 259 -15.04 -13.56 15.94
N PRO A 260 -16.00 -14.18 16.66
CA PRO A 260 -17.13 -13.48 17.27
C PRO A 260 -16.75 -12.42 18.31
N GLN A 261 -15.53 -12.48 18.84
CA GLN A 261 -14.96 -11.47 19.75
C GLN A 261 -14.56 -10.18 19.05
N ILE A 262 -14.44 -10.19 17.73
CA ILE A 262 -14.10 -9.02 16.94
C ILE A 262 -15.41 -8.31 16.53
N PRO A 263 -15.51 -6.98 16.72
CA PRO A 263 -16.69 -6.23 16.29
C PRO A 263 -17.01 -6.48 14.82
N ALA A 264 -18.30 -6.66 14.54
CA ALA A 264 -18.80 -6.78 13.18
C ALA A 264 -18.43 -5.53 12.35
N LEU A 265 -18.24 -5.72 11.05
CA LEU A 265 -18.00 -4.60 10.15
C LEU A 265 -19.23 -3.69 10.11
N PRO A 266 -19.06 -2.35 10.06
CA PRO A 266 -20.18 -1.44 9.91
C PRO A 266 -21.01 -1.76 8.66
N GLU A 267 -22.33 -1.70 8.78
CA GLU A 267 -23.23 -1.94 7.64
C GLU A 267 -22.91 -1.09 6.40
N PRO A 268 -22.60 0.23 6.50
CA PRO A 268 -22.20 1.01 5.34
C PRO A 268 -20.97 0.43 4.62
N LEU A 269 -20.00 -0.08 5.38
CA LEU A 269 -18.80 -0.70 4.79
C LEU A 269 -19.15 -2.02 4.10
N LEU A 270 -19.99 -2.87 4.70
CA LEU A 270 -20.45 -4.12 4.07
C LEU A 270 -21.17 -3.85 2.73
N ARG A 271 -21.97 -2.79 2.67
CA ARG A 271 -22.59 -2.33 1.42
C ARG A 271 -21.55 -1.85 0.41
N ASP A 272 -20.54 -1.09 0.84
CA ASP A 272 -19.44 -0.65 -0.02
C ASP A 272 -18.57 -1.81 -0.54
N LEU A 273 -18.42 -2.89 0.22
CA LEU A 273 -17.70 -4.11 -0.21
C LEU A 273 -18.52 -4.94 -1.20
N ALA A 274 -19.84 -5.04 -1.00
CA ALA A 274 -20.73 -5.63 -2.00
C ALA A 274 -20.75 -4.80 -3.29
N ALA A 275 -20.71 -3.48 -3.17
CA ALA A 275 -20.64 -2.58 -4.31
C ALA A 275 -19.31 -2.73 -5.07
N LEU A 276 -18.19 -2.89 -4.34
CA LEU A 276 -16.90 -3.23 -4.92
C LEU A 276 -16.96 -4.53 -5.73
N ALA A 277 -17.63 -5.57 -5.21
CA ALA A 277 -17.81 -6.81 -5.96
C ALA A 277 -18.64 -6.60 -7.23
N GLY A 278 -19.72 -5.82 -7.15
CA GLY A 278 -20.51 -5.43 -8.33
C GLY A 278 -19.68 -4.68 -9.38
N ASP A 279 -18.80 -3.78 -8.92
CA ASP A 279 -17.86 -3.05 -9.77
C ASP A 279 -16.88 -3.99 -10.50
N ALA A 280 -16.35 -5.01 -9.80
CA ALA A 280 -15.49 -6.02 -10.40
C ALA A 280 -16.23 -6.91 -11.41
N LEU A 281 -17.49 -7.31 -11.12
CA LEU A 281 -18.32 -8.04 -12.08
C LEU A 281 -18.55 -7.22 -13.35
N LEU A 282 -18.87 -5.93 -13.22
CA LEU A 282 -19.13 -5.05 -14.37
C LEU A 282 -17.91 -4.82 -15.27
N ALA A 283 -16.71 -4.83 -14.69
CA ALA A 283 -15.45 -4.73 -15.45
C ALA A 283 -15.09 -6.04 -16.16
N SER A 284 -15.54 -7.19 -15.65
CA SER A 284 -15.13 -8.52 -16.13
C SER A 284 -15.43 -8.76 -17.63
N PRO A 285 -16.61 -8.41 -18.19
CA PRO A 285 -16.85 -8.48 -19.63
C PRO A 285 -15.89 -7.64 -20.48
N ASP A 286 -15.48 -6.46 -19.98
CA ASP A 286 -14.59 -5.58 -20.75
C ASP A 286 -13.15 -6.10 -20.74
N LEU A 287 -12.70 -6.63 -19.60
CA LEU A 287 -11.39 -7.29 -19.53
C LEU A 287 -11.33 -8.48 -20.49
N LEU A 288 -12.40 -9.29 -20.53
CA LEU A 288 -12.51 -10.40 -21.47
C LEU A 288 -12.52 -9.91 -22.93
N ALA A 289 -13.29 -8.87 -23.25
CA ALA A 289 -13.33 -8.28 -24.59
C ALA A 289 -12.00 -7.63 -25.01
N ALA A 290 -11.25 -7.07 -24.05
CA ALA A 290 -9.92 -6.51 -24.26
C ALA A 290 -8.82 -7.57 -24.39
N GLY A 291 -9.13 -8.85 -24.16
CA GLY A 291 -8.22 -9.97 -24.38
C GLY A 291 -7.62 -10.60 -23.13
N ALA A 292 -8.16 -10.33 -21.93
CA ALA A 292 -7.82 -11.14 -20.76
C ALA A 292 -8.26 -12.59 -20.96
N SER A 293 -7.49 -13.53 -20.42
CA SER A 293 -7.80 -14.95 -20.46
C SER A 293 -9.11 -15.26 -19.73
N PRO A 294 -9.93 -16.20 -20.23
CA PRO A 294 -11.15 -16.63 -19.54
C PRO A 294 -10.88 -17.11 -18.10
N GLY A 295 -9.73 -17.75 -17.86
CA GLY A 295 -9.31 -18.18 -16.52
C GLY A 295 -9.14 -17.02 -15.55
N ALA A 296 -8.40 -15.98 -15.93
CA ALA A 296 -8.21 -14.80 -15.07
C ALA A 296 -9.54 -14.08 -14.79
N VAL A 297 -10.41 -13.94 -15.79
CA VAL A 297 -11.72 -13.32 -15.62
C VAL A 297 -12.63 -14.18 -14.74
N LYS A 298 -12.57 -15.51 -14.86
CA LYS A 298 -13.32 -16.45 -14.01
C LYS A 298 -12.92 -16.32 -12.54
N ASP A 299 -11.63 -16.17 -12.26
CA ASP A 299 -11.16 -15.96 -10.88
C ASP A 299 -11.69 -14.63 -10.31
N VAL A 300 -11.70 -13.56 -11.10
CA VAL A 300 -12.30 -12.28 -10.71
C VAL A 300 -13.80 -12.43 -10.42
N VAL A 301 -14.53 -13.10 -11.30
CA VAL A 301 -15.98 -13.33 -11.14
C VAL A 301 -16.25 -14.15 -9.89
N ALA A 302 -15.61 -15.31 -9.72
CA ALA A 302 -15.79 -16.16 -8.55
C ALA A 302 -15.47 -15.40 -7.25
N SER A 303 -14.40 -14.60 -7.27
CA SER A 303 -14.05 -13.75 -6.14
C SER A 303 -15.12 -12.68 -5.85
N ALA A 304 -15.60 -11.97 -6.85
CA ALA A 304 -16.66 -10.99 -6.65
C ALA A 304 -17.95 -11.63 -6.11
N GLN A 305 -18.34 -12.80 -6.61
CA GLN A 305 -19.52 -13.53 -6.14
C GLN A 305 -19.41 -13.96 -4.67
N SER A 306 -18.26 -14.51 -4.29
CA SER A 306 -17.97 -14.86 -2.89
C SER A 306 -18.07 -13.62 -1.99
N LEU A 307 -17.54 -12.48 -2.44
CA LEU A 307 -17.60 -11.23 -1.67
C LEU A 307 -19.03 -10.72 -1.48
N ILE A 308 -19.89 -10.82 -2.51
CA ILE A 308 -21.33 -10.51 -2.39
C ILE A 308 -21.99 -11.42 -1.35
N GLY A 309 -21.78 -12.74 -1.46
CA GLY A 309 -22.37 -13.71 -0.55
C GLY A 309 -21.93 -13.51 0.90
N LEU A 310 -20.64 -13.25 1.13
CA LEU A 310 -20.08 -12.95 2.44
C LEU A 310 -20.64 -11.65 3.02
N SER A 311 -20.75 -10.60 2.20
CA SER A 311 -21.33 -9.32 2.62
C SER A 311 -22.81 -9.47 2.98
N ALA A 312 -23.59 -10.18 2.17
CA ALA A 312 -24.99 -10.50 2.48
C ALA A 312 -25.11 -11.27 3.79
N ARG A 313 -24.27 -12.28 4.00
CA ARG A 313 -24.25 -13.10 5.22
C ARG A 313 -23.95 -12.26 6.45
N ALA A 314 -22.97 -11.37 6.36
CA ALA A 314 -22.64 -10.43 7.43
C ALA A 314 -23.80 -9.46 7.74
N LEU A 315 -24.65 -9.16 6.74
CA LEU A 315 -25.90 -8.40 6.89
C LEU A 315 -27.12 -9.27 7.26
N GLY A 316 -26.91 -10.54 7.63
CA GLY A 316 -27.99 -11.45 8.04
C GLY A 316 -28.89 -11.94 6.91
N ARG A 317 -28.42 -11.92 5.67
CA ARG A 317 -29.13 -12.41 4.47
C ARG A 317 -28.35 -13.50 3.76
N SER A 318 -29.04 -14.25 2.90
CA SER A 318 -28.41 -15.19 1.98
C SER A 318 -28.64 -14.70 0.56
N VAL A 319 -27.56 -14.46 -0.17
CA VAL A 319 -27.58 -14.11 -1.59
C VAL A 319 -26.64 -15.10 -2.29
N GLN A 320 -27.13 -15.71 -3.36
CA GLN A 320 -26.32 -16.55 -4.25
C GLN A 320 -26.38 -15.95 -5.64
N VAL A 321 -25.20 -15.75 -6.22
CA VAL A 321 -25.02 -15.31 -7.61
C VAL A 321 -24.19 -16.40 -8.27
N LYS A 322 -24.54 -16.85 -9.48
CA LYS A 322 -23.79 -17.89 -10.22
C LYS A 322 -23.53 -17.47 -11.68
N LEU A 323 -22.29 -17.10 -11.98
CA LEU A 323 -21.89 -16.48 -13.25
C LEU A 323 -20.69 -17.18 -13.89
N ASP A 324 -20.00 -18.07 -13.19
CA ASP A 324 -18.79 -18.74 -13.68
C ASP A 324 -18.99 -19.40 -15.05
N ASP A 325 -20.14 -20.05 -15.26
CA ASP A 325 -20.48 -20.73 -16.52
C ASP A 325 -20.69 -19.76 -17.71
N GLN A 326 -20.82 -18.45 -17.44
CA GLN A 326 -21.03 -17.43 -18.47
C GLN A 326 -19.72 -16.85 -18.99
N VAL A 327 -18.62 -16.95 -18.24
CA VAL A 327 -17.30 -16.47 -18.68
C VAL A 327 -16.83 -17.23 -19.92
N GLU A 328 -16.99 -18.56 -19.92
CA GLU A 328 -16.65 -19.43 -21.05
C GLU A 328 -17.50 -19.17 -22.31
N ARG A 329 -18.67 -18.53 -22.14
CA ARG A 329 -19.57 -18.17 -23.24
C ARG A 329 -19.24 -16.82 -23.86
N GLY A 330 -18.23 -16.12 -23.34
CA GLY A 330 -17.74 -14.85 -23.87
C GLY A 330 -18.36 -13.61 -23.19
N ALA A 331 -17.82 -12.45 -23.55
CA ALA A 331 -18.09 -11.17 -22.90
C ALA A 331 -19.58 -10.77 -22.94
N ASP A 332 -20.27 -10.99 -24.07
CA ASP A 332 -21.67 -10.59 -24.21
C ASP A 332 -22.62 -11.45 -23.36
N ALA A 333 -22.37 -12.76 -23.29
CA ALA A 333 -23.13 -13.67 -22.43
C ALA A 333 -22.94 -13.30 -20.95
N LEU A 334 -21.69 -13.05 -20.54
CA LEU A 334 -21.37 -12.58 -19.20
C LEU A 334 -22.05 -11.24 -18.88
N ARG A 335 -22.02 -10.27 -19.80
CA ARG A 335 -22.67 -8.95 -19.64
C ARG A 335 -24.18 -9.09 -19.44
N GLN A 336 -24.85 -9.91 -20.25
CA GLN A 336 -26.29 -10.17 -20.12
C GLN A 336 -26.63 -10.85 -18.78
N ALA A 337 -25.81 -11.82 -18.36
CA ALA A 337 -26.01 -12.51 -17.09
C ALA A 337 -25.83 -11.58 -15.89
N ILE A 338 -24.78 -10.75 -15.90
CA ILE A 338 -24.57 -9.72 -14.88
C ILE A 338 -25.77 -8.77 -14.82
N GLY A 339 -26.30 -8.31 -15.96
CA GLY A 339 -27.48 -7.44 -15.99
C GLY A 339 -28.70 -8.02 -15.28
N ARG A 340 -28.91 -9.35 -15.37
CA ARG A 340 -29.99 -10.05 -14.63
C ARG A 340 -29.68 -10.11 -13.14
N GLU A 341 -28.45 -10.43 -12.78
CA GLU A 341 -28.02 -10.63 -11.38
C GLU A 341 -27.87 -9.31 -10.62
N LEU A 342 -27.52 -8.19 -11.27
CA LEU A 342 -27.36 -6.88 -10.61
C LEU A 342 -28.65 -6.35 -9.98
N GLY A 343 -29.82 -6.85 -10.40
CA GLY A 343 -31.07 -6.60 -9.69
C GLY A 343 -31.01 -7.01 -8.21
N THR A 344 -30.19 -8.02 -7.87
CA THR A 344 -29.95 -8.43 -6.47
C THR A 344 -29.14 -7.40 -5.68
N LEU A 345 -28.23 -6.66 -6.34
CA LEU A 345 -27.45 -5.59 -5.73
C LEU A 345 -28.25 -4.30 -5.57
N GLY A 346 -29.23 -4.06 -6.45
CA GLY A 346 -30.20 -2.97 -6.32
C GLY A 346 -31.28 -3.22 -5.24
N ALA A 347 -31.47 -4.48 -4.83
CA ALA A 347 -32.39 -4.87 -3.78
C ALA A 347 -31.73 -4.91 -2.39
N GLY A 348 -32.54 -5.08 -1.34
CA GLY A 348 -32.04 -5.35 0.01
C GLY A 348 -31.25 -6.66 0.06
N PRO A 349 -30.14 -6.76 0.81
CA PRO A 349 -29.70 -5.82 1.86
C PRO A 349 -28.80 -4.67 1.37
N PHE A 350 -28.40 -4.67 0.11
CA PHE A 350 -27.37 -3.74 -0.38
C PHE A 350 -27.94 -2.38 -0.76
N ASN A 351 -29.13 -2.36 -1.39
CA ASN A 351 -29.83 -1.15 -1.84
C ASN A 351 -28.92 -0.20 -2.63
N LEU A 352 -28.09 -0.76 -3.52
CA LEU A 352 -27.18 0.06 -4.32
C LEU A 352 -27.97 0.82 -5.38
N PRO A 353 -27.63 2.10 -5.64
CA PRO A 353 -28.45 2.92 -6.52
C PRO A 353 -28.33 2.40 -7.97
N PRO A 354 -29.43 2.28 -8.73
CA PRO A 354 -29.44 1.60 -10.03
C PRO A 354 -28.49 2.24 -11.07
N ASP A 355 -28.33 3.55 -11.00
CA ASP A 355 -27.46 4.35 -11.87
C ASP A 355 -25.98 4.01 -11.70
N ARG A 356 -25.56 3.47 -10.55
CA ARG A 356 -24.18 3.02 -10.31
C ARG A 356 -23.70 1.98 -11.34
N PHE A 357 -24.64 1.20 -11.86
CA PHE A 357 -24.38 0.10 -12.78
C PHE A 357 -24.73 0.42 -14.23
N VAL A 358 -25.26 1.62 -14.48
CA VAL A 358 -25.46 2.14 -15.83
C VAL A 358 -24.12 2.71 -16.28
N ARG A 359 -23.54 2.17 -17.36
CA ARG A 359 -22.37 2.81 -17.97
C ARG A 359 -22.77 4.19 -18.44
N ALA A 360 -21.96 5.20 -18.13
CA ALA A 360 -22.00 6.43 -18.89
C ALA A 360 -21.77 6.05 -20.37
N SER A 361 -22.77 6.29 -21.23
CA SER A 361 -22.58 6.13 -22.66
C SER A 361 -21.35 6.96 -23.06
N PRO A 362 -20.40 6.41 -23.84
CA PRO A 362 -19.30 7.21 -24.36
C PRO A 362 -19.91 8.33 -25.21
N GLY A 363 -19.74 9.57 -24.73
CA GLY A 363 -20.12 10.78 -25.45
C GLY A 363 -19.09 11.17 -26.49
#